data_AF-J3M0A6-F1
#
_entry.id   AF-J3M0A6-F1
#
_cell.length_a   1.000
_cell.length_b   1.000
_cell.length_c   1.000
_cell.angle_alpha   90.00
_cell.angle_beta   90.00
_cell.angle_gamma   90.00
#
_symmetry.space_group_name_H-M   'P 1'
#
loop_
_entity.id
_entity.type
_entity.pdbx_description
1 polymer ?
#
loop_
_entity_poly.entity_id
_entity_poly.type
_entity_poly.pdbx_seq_one_letter_code
_entity_poly.pdbx_strand_id
1 'polypeptide(L)'
;MDLSPLSAMPFLMHDAGPRQPYCTATDIDDDPQTQFSVVSRCFITTTMDVLRDHRCFETPQGWILSLHPGSLRTFLWRPEDGGMVQLPDMERDFPRSCKCLLSGGTAGDDDGRGVVVLNPDDDDYWLCQVRGGKRWGRHGYVITVLNAYGEPRDRNMARLIGVAAVGCRLYYEISGRELGVVELDNRDDDGEPCLTSVDIDTADVDLPDERPLRSRYLVESRGELYLVVVFFVGFDALSVSELAVYKMDFASSPAAWRRVGGIGSDRVFLLGGDMSGWSTFGASCSAGEHRLRGNTIYFVNHVAIEENALHVFDLERGTHMVHRPFHDFPRPFRPPFWMMLTDS
;
A
#
# COMPACT_ATOMS: atom_id res chain seq x y z
N MET A 1 -19.45 13.63 21.06
CA MET A 1 -20.32 13.44 19.88
C MET A 1 -19.67 12.27 19.17
N ASP A 2 -20.20 11.05 19.34
CA ASP A 2 -19.61 9.87 18.72
C ASP A 2 -19.79 9.99 17.21
N LEU A 3 -18.70 10.34 16.52
CA LEU A 3 -18.62 10.25 15.08
C LEU A 3 -18.73 8.76 14.74
N SER A 4 -19.64 8.39 13.85
CA SER A 4 -19.63 7.05 13.28
C SER A 4 -18.24 6.81 12.66
N PRO A 5 -17.63 5.62 12.81
CA PRO A 5 -16.29 5.33 12.27
C PRO A 5 -16.19 5.60 10.77
N LEU A 6 -17.32 5.46 10.07
CA LEU A 6 -17.54 5.87 8.67
C LEU A 6 -17.24 7.34 8.37
N SER A 7 -17.62 8.25 9.27
CA SER A 7 -17.48 9.70 9.06
C SER A 7 -16.06 10.24 9.24
N ALA A 8 -15.13 9.36 9.66
CA ALA A 8 -13.78 9.73 10.04
C ALA A 8 -12.67 9.10 9.16
N MET A 9 -13.04 8.33 8.13
CA MET A 9 -12.10 7.76 7.16
C MET A 9 -11.65 8.81 6.10
N PRO A 10 -10.39 8.74 5.61
CA PRO A 10 -9.40 7.74 5.96
C PRO A 10 -8.75 8.06 7.31
N PHE A 11 -8.26 7.01 7.98
CA PHE A 11 -7.51 7.15 9.22
C PHE A 11 -6.22 6.34 9.16
N LEU A 12 -5.25 6.74 9.98
CA LEU A 12 -4.06 5.97 10.27
C LEU A 12 -4.33 5.08 11.46
N MET A 13 -4.03 3.79 11.32
CA MET A 13 -4.15 2.83 12.40
C MET A 13 -2.77 2.54 12.97
N HIS A 14 -2.59 2.86 14.24
CA HIS A 14 -1.41 2.54 15.02
C HIS A 14 -1.68 1.28 15.85
N ASP A 15 -0.95 0.20 15.55
CA ASP A 15 -1.06 -1.07 16.25
C ASP A 15 0.19 -1.32 17.10
N ALA A 16 0.04 -1.27 18.43
CA ALA A 16 1.10 -1.61 19.38
C ALA A 16 1.33 -3.13 19.50
N GLY A 17 0.47 -3.95 18.87
CA GLY A 17 0.51 -5.40 18.96
C GLY A 17 -0.04 -5.94 20.29
N PRO A 18 -0.03 -7.28 20.48
CA PRO A 18 -0.44 -7.88 21.74
C PRO A 18 0.48 -7.41 22.89
N ARG A 19 -0.11 -7.11 24.05
CA ARG A 19 0.61 -6.66 25.25
C ARG A 19 1.79 -7.60 25.55
N GLN A 20 2.97 -7.02 25.78
CA GLN A 20 4.12 -7.81 26.21
C GLN A 20 3.82 -8.47 27.57
N PRO A 21 4.23 -9.74 27.80
CA PRO A 21 3.86 -10.52 28.98
C PRO A 21 4.38 -9.98 30.32
N TYR A 22 5.17 -8.90 30.31
CA TYR A 22 5.78 -8.31 31.50
C TYR A 22 5.06 -7.04 32.01
N CYS A 23 4.00 -6.57 31.33
CA CYS A 23 3.23 -5.40 31.76
C CYS A 23 2.20 -5.81 32.83
N THR A 24 2.35 -5.25 34.04
CA THR A 24 1.47 -5.53 35.19
C THR A 24 0.07 -4.93 35.01
N ALA A 25 -0.94 -5.63 35.54
CA ALA A 25 -2.37 -5.39 35.34
C ALA A 25 -2.96 -4.07 35.88
N THR A 26 -2.15 -3.05 36.15
CA THR A 26 -2.63 -1.75 36.68
C THR A 26 -2.87 -0.68 35.61
N ASP A 27 -2.46 -0.91 34.36
CA ASP A 27 -2.67 0.02 33.24
C ASP A 27 -3.88 -0.43 32.39
N ILE A 28 -5.08 -0.30 33.00
CA ILE A 28 -6.34 -0.86 32.48
C ILE A 28 -6.93 -0.07 31.30
N ASP A 29 -6.30 1.02 30.81
CA ASP A 29 -6.89 1.89 29.78
C ASP A 29 -6.17 1.98 28.42
N ASP A 30 -5.06 1.25 28.19
CA ASP A 30 -4.37 1.31 26.91
C ASP A 30 -4.94 0.30 25.90
N ASP A 31 -5.80 0.78 25.00
CA ASP A 31 -6.23 0.08 23.77
C ASP A 31 -5.00 -0.15 22.87
N PRO A 32 -4.67 -1.39 22.48
CA PRO A 32 -3.51 -1.68 21.63
C PRO A 32 -3.61 -1.04 20.23
N GLN A 33 -4.81 -0.63 19.81
CA GLN A 33 -5.07 -0.01 18.52
C GLN A 33 -5.57 1.41 18.70
N THR A 34 -4.84 2.38 18.14
CA THR A 34 -5.25 3.78 18.11
C THR A 34 -5.46 4.23 16.68
N GLN A 35 -6.59 4.91 16.44
CA GLN A 35 -6.94 5.42 15.12
C GLN A 35 -6.82 6.95 15.11
N PHE A 36 -6.14 7.50 14.10
CA PHE A 36 -6.03 8.94 13.88
C PHE A 36 -6.71 9.34 12.57
N SER A 37 -7.82 10.07 12.64
CA SER A 37 -8.50 10.59 11.45
C SER A 37 -7.73 11.77 10.89
N VAL A 38 -7.39 11.71 9.59
CA VAL A 38 -6.78 12.87 8.92
C VAL A 38 -7.81 13.96 8.56
N VAL A 39 -9.10 13.59 8.51
CA VAL A 39 -10.21 14.51 8.21
C VAL A 39 -10.44 15.45 9.38
N SER A 40 -10.71 14.89 10.57
CA SER A 40 -10.97 15.67 11.79
C SER A 40 -9.70 16.04 12.55
N ARG A 41 -8.56 15.43 12.21
CA ARG A 41 -7.28 15.57 12.92
C ARG A 41 -7.39 15.24 14.40
N CYS A 42 -8.18 14.21 14.71
CA CYS A 42 -8.39 13.74 16.07
C CYS A 42 -8.28 12.22 16.14
N PHE A 43 -8.03 11.73 17.35
CA PHE A 43 -8.10 10.30 17.64
C PHE A 43 -9.54 9.82 17.67
N ILE A 44 -9.73 8.58 17.26
CA ILE A 44 -10.99 7.85 17.32
C ILE A 44 -10.77 6.69 18.29
N THR A 45 -11.67 6.54 19.26
CA THR A 45 -11.61 5.50 20.31
C THR A 45 -12.52 4.31 20.01
N THR A 46 -12.89 4.11 18.75
CA THR A 46 -13.78 3.01 18.36
C THR A 46 -12.98 1.74 18.16
N THR A 47 -13.22 0.71 18.98
CA THR A 47 -12.60 -0.60 18.82
C THR A 47 -13.13 -1.30 17.57
N MET A 48 -12.24 -1.86 16.76
CA MET A 48 -12.59 -2.72 15.62
C MET A 48 -12.47 -4.19 16.03
N ASP A 49 -13.52 -4.74 16.64
CA ASP A 49 -13.50 -6.09 17.23
C ASP A 49 -13.08 -7.18 16.22
N VAL A 50 -13.37 -7.00 14.93
CA VAL A 50 -12.98 -7.93 13.84
C VAL A 50 -11.45 -8.13 13.79
N LEU A 51 -10.67 -7.09 14.11
CA LEU A 51 -9.21 -7.12 14.01
C LEU A 51 -8.54 -7.83 15.21
N ARG A 52 -9.26 -8.09 16.31
CA ARG A 52 -8.65 -8.54 17.57
C ARG A 52 -8.06 -9.96 17.48
N ASP A 53 -8.73 -10.85 16.77
CA ASP A 53 -8.35 -12.27 16.67
C ASP A 53 -7.70 -12.63 15.32
N HIS A 54 -7.51 -11.64 14.43
CA HIS A 54 -7.06 -11.86 13.05
C HIS A 54 -5.80 -11.05 12.74
N ARG A 55 -4.93 -11.63 11.92
CA ARG A 55 -3.91 -10.85 11.21
C ARG A 55 -4.58 -10.11 10.07
N CYS A 56 -4.26 -8.83 9.93
CA CYS A 56 -4.97 -7.93 9.02
C CYS A 56 -3.98 -7.22 8.10
N PHE A 57 -4.22 -7.34 6.80
CA PHE A 57 -3.38 -6.78 5.75
C PHE A 57 -4.21 -5.84 4.89
N GLU A 58 -3.84 -4.56 4.91
CA GLU A 58 -4.49 -3.50 4.15
C GLU A 58 -4.25 -3.67 2.65
N THR A 59 -5.26 -3.34 1.84
CA THR A 59 -5.13 -3.25 0.39
C THR A 59 -5.29 -1.80 -0.07
N PRO A 60 -4.57 -1.36 -1.12
CA PRO A 60 -4.78 -0.04 -1.70
C PRO A 60 -6.20 0.25 -2.18
N GLN A 61 -7.02 -0.80 -2.36
CA GLN A 61 -8.41 -0.72 -2.80
C GLN A 61 -9.41 -0.55 -1.62
N GLY A 62 -8.93 -0.37 -0.39
CA GLY A 62 -9.76 -0.08 0.79
C GLY A 62 -10.34 -1.31 1.49
N TRP A 63 -9.97 -2.52 1.10
CA TRP A 63 -10.34 -3.75 1.81
C TRP A 63 -9.23 -4.20 2.76
N ILE A 64 -9.58 -5.02 3.73
CA ILE A 64 -8.62 -5.72 4.57
C ILE A 64 -8.71 -7.22 4.30
N LEU A 65 -7.58 -7.84 4.00
CA LEU A 65 -7.44 -9.29 4.09
C LEU A 65 -7.19 -9.67 5.55
N SER A 66 -8.11 -10.47 6.10
CA SER A 66 -7.99 -11.01 7.45
C SER A 66 -7.70 -12.50 7.41
N LEU A 67 -6.79 -12.95 8.28
CA LEU A 67 -6.42 -14.35 8.48
C LEU A 67 -6.49 -14.70 9.97
N HIS A 68 -7.22 -15.75 10.32
CA HIS A 68 -7.21 -16.29 11.68
C HIS A 68 -6.03 -17.25 11.85
N PRO A 69 -5.02 -16.97 12.70
CA PRO A 69 -3.77 -17.74 12.74
C PRO A 69 -3.94 -19.21 13.16
N GLY A 70 -4.94 -19.51 14.00
CA GLY A 70 -5.19 -20.88 14.47
C GLY A 70 -6.03 -21.77 13.54
N SER A 71 -6.96 -21.19 12.78
CA SER A 71 -7.89 -21.94 11.91
C SER A 71 -7.58 -21.76 10.43
N LEU A 72 -6.68 -20.83 10.10
CA LEU A 72 -6.29 -20.44 8.75
C LEU A 72 -7.43 -19.93 7.87
N ARG A 73 -8.57 -19.60 8.48
CA ARG A 73 -9.71 -18.99 7.80
C ARG A 73 -9.34 -17.61 7.32
N THR A 74 -9.67 -17.31 6.07
CA THR A 74 -9.46 -15.99 5.48
C THR A 74 -10.76 -15.33 5.07
N PHE A 75 -10.79 -14.01 5.03
CA PHE A 75 -11.87 -13.23 4.43
C PHE A 75 -11.36 -11.85 4.05
N LEU A 76 -12.04 -11.23 3.08
CA LEU A 76 -11.94 -9.79 2.88
C LEU A 76 -12.99 -9.10 3.74
N TRP A 77 -12.59 -8.04 4.41
CA TRP A 77 -13.47 -7.18 5.20
C TRP A 77 -13.45 -5.77 4.65
N ARG A 78 -14.64 -5.20 4.49
CA ARG A 78 -14.84 -3.80 4.12
C ARG A 78 -15.03 -3.00 5.41
N PRO A 79 -14.10 -2.08 5.74
CA PRO A 79 -14.21 -1.26 6.94
C PRO A 79 -15.44 -0.35 6.96
N GLU A 80 -15.97 0.00 5.80
CA GLU A 80 -17.09 0.91 5.62
C GLU A 80 -18.38 0.39 6.29
N ASP A 81 -18.93 -0.69 5.76
CA ASP A 81 -20.22 -1.25 6.14
C ASP A 81 -20.08 -2.53 6.98
N GLY A 82 -18.85 -2.98 7.23
CA GLY A 82 -18.57 -4.26 7.86
C GLY A 82 -18.77 -5.45 6.94
N GLY A 83 -18.96 -5.23 5.64
CA GLY A 83 -19.18 -6.26 4.63
C GLY A 83 -18.02 -7.26 4.60
N MET A 84 -18.36 -8.54 4.49
CA MET A 84 -17.37 -9.63 4.46
C MET A 84 -17.54 -10.46 3.20
N VAL A 85 -16.41 -10.78 2.56
CA VAL A 85 -16.35 -11.78 1.49
C VAL A 85 -15.50 -12.93 1.98
N GLN A 86 -16.12 -14.10 2.10
CA GLN A 86 -15.40 -15.30 2.52
C GLN A 86 -14.47 -15.79 1.40
N LEU A 87 -13.25 -16.15 1.76
CA LEU A 87 -12.23 -16.69 0.89
C LEU A 87 -11.86 -18.12 1.35
N PRO A 88 -11.34 -18.98 0.47
CA PRO A 88 -10.85 -20.29 0.87
C PRO A 88 -9.87 -20.22 2.04
N ASP A 89 -9.87 -21.24 2.90
CA ASP A 89 -8.89 -21.32 3.97
C ASP A 89 -7.47 -21.45 3.40
N MET A 90 -6.49 -20.86 4.09
CA MET A 90 -5.09 -20.97 3.72
C MET A 90 -4.50 -22.32 4.16
N GLU A 91 -3.56 -22.84 3.38
CA GLU A 91 -2.82 -24.06 3.75
C GLU A 91 -1.79 -23.81 4.85
N ARG A 92 -1.34 -22.56 4.99
CA ARG A 92 -0.36 -22.13 5.98
C ARG A 92 -0.63 -20.69 6.43
N ASP A 93 -0.12 -20.33 7.60
CA ASP A 93 -0.20 -18.96 8.10
C ASP A 93 0.59 -17.99 7.20
N PHE A 94 0.12 -16.75 7.07
CA PHE A 94 0.85 -15.70 6.35
C PHE A 94 2.08 -15.27 7.18
N PRO A 95 3.17 -14.83 6.52
CA PRO A 95 4.24 -14.11 7.20
C PRO A 95 3.73 -12.92 8.02
N ARG A 96 4.55 -12.44 8.96
CA ARG A 96 4.18 -11.30 9.82
C ARG A 96 4.02 -10.00 9.04
N SER A 97 4.73 -9.85 7.93
CA SER A 97 4.59 -8.76 6.98
C SER A 97 4.31 -9.33 5.59
N CYS A 98 3.28 -8.83 4.93
CA CYS A 98 2.95 -9.16 3.53
C CYS A 98 2.42 -7.90 2.86
N LYS A 99 2.56 -7.81 1.54
CA LYS A 99 1.75 -6.86 0.76
C LYS A 99 0.51 -7.55 0.27
N CYS A 100 -0.65 -6.92 0.44
CA CYS A 100 -1.91 -7.42 -0.09
C CYS A 100 -2.45 -6.45 -1.13
N LEU A 101 -2.88 -6.98 -2.27
CA LEU A 101 -3.41 -6.21 -3.40
C LEU A 101 -4.69 -6.88 -3.88
N LEU A 102 -5.68 -6.08 -4.25
CA LEU A 102 -6.83 -6.54 -5.03
C LEU A 102 -6.65 -6.11 -6.47
N SER A 103 -6.87 -7.03 -7.40
CA SER A 103 -7.04 -6.65 -8.79
C SER A 103 -8.35 -5.89 -8.96
N GLY A 104 -8.36 -4.94 -9.90
CA GLY A 104 -9.59 -4.31 -10.35
C GLY A 104 -10.45 -5.32 -11.10
N GLY A 105 -11.77 -5.20 -10.94
CA GLY A 105 -12.71 -5.88 -11.85
C GLY A 105 -12.78 -5.10 -13.16
N THR A 106 -13.01 -5.77 -14.28
CA THR A 106 -13.42 -5.03 -15.48
C THR A 106 -14.80 -4.42 -15.23
N ALA A 107 -15.06 -3.23 -15.76
CA ALA A 107 -16.35 -2.56 -15.53
C ALA A 107 -17.51 -3.47 -15.99
N GLY A 108 -18.27 -3.99 -15.04
CA GLY A 108 -19.39 -4.91 -15.28
C GLY A 108 -19.15 -6.38 -14.90
N ASP A 109 -17.92 -6.77 -14.54
CA ASP A 109 -17.59 -8.14 -14.12
C ASP A 109 -16.86 -8.15 -12.77
N ASP A 110 -17.66 -8.26 -11.72
CA ASP A 110 -17.19 -8.42 -10.34
C ASP A 110 -16.60 -9.82 -10.08
N ASP A 111 -16.74 -10.75 -11.04
CA ASP A 111 -16.44 -12.19 -10.91
C ASP A 111 -14.97 -12.55 -11.19
N GLY A 112 -14.10 -11.56 -11.44
CA GLY A 112 -12.68 -11.74 -11.76
C GLY A 112 -11.68 -11.04 -10.82
N ARG A 113 -12.13 -10.49 -9.68
CA ARG A 113 -11.19 -9.85 -8.73
C ARG A 113 -10.32 -10.90 -8.05
N GLY A 114 -9.01 -10.81 -8.21
CA GLY A 114 -8.01 -11.61 -7.53
C GLY A 114 -7.43 -10.89 -6.30
N VAL A 115 -7.27 -11.62 -5.21
CA VAL A 115 -6.46 -11.22 -4.04
C VAL A 115 -5.07 -11.75 -4.24
N VAL A 116 -4.08 -10.86 -4.26
CA VAL A 116 -2.66 -11.19 -4.33
C VAL A 116 -2.00 -10.90 -2.99
N VAL A 117 -1.30 -11.88 -2.44
CA VAL A 117 -0.46 -11.73 -1.24
C VAL A 117 0.99 -11.97 -1.62
N LEU A 118 1.80 -10.93 -1.52
CA LEU A 118 3.24 -10.98 -1.79
C LEU A 118 3.98 -11.26 -0.48
N ASN A 119 4.75 -12.34 -0.47
CA ASN A 119 5.55 -12.77 0.67
C ASN A 119 6.97 -12.18 0.57
N PRO A 120 7.44 -11.41 1.58
CA PRO A 120 8.81 -10.90 1.59
C PRO A 120 9.86 -11.94 1.97
N ASP A 121 9.47 -13.06 2.55
CA ASP A 121 10.39 -14.08 3.07
C ASP A 121 10.65 -15.23 2.07
N ASP A 122 9.75 -15.41 1.09
CA ASP A 122 9.86 -16.41 0.02
C ASP A 122 9.65 -15.76 -1.35
N ASP A 123 10.28 -16.33 -2.40
CA ASP A 123 10.10 -15.89 -3.79
C ASP A 123 8.83 -16.51 -4.41
N ASP A 124 7.73 -16.47 -3.65
CA ASP A 124 6.39 -16.85 -4.08
C ASP A 124 5.35 -15.78 -3.74
N TYR A 125 4.23 -15.81 -4.45
CA TYR A 125 3.04 -15.08 -4.10
C TYR A 125 1.82 -15.99 -4.11
N TRP A 126 0.81 -15.58 -3.35
CA TRP A 126 -0.47 -16.27 -3.29
C TRP A 126 -1.51 -15.51 -4.07
N LEU A 127 -2.35 -16.23 -4.81
CA LEU A 127 -3.44 -15.68 -5.59
C LEU A 127 -4.74 -16.43 -5.29
N CYS A 128 -5.80 -15.70 -4.99
CA CYS A 128 -7.14 -16.27 -4.86
C CYS A 128 -8.18 -15.41 -5.57
N GLN A 129 -9.08 -16.04 -6.32
CA GLN A 129 -10.23 -15.35 -6.91
C GLN A 129 -11.29 -15.08 -5.83
N VAL A 130 -11.68 -13.82 -5.67
CA VAL A 130 -12.60 -13.35 -4.63
C VAL A 130 -13.99 -13.98 -4.79
N ARG A 131 -14.45 -14.18 -6.03
CA ARG A 131 -15.68 -14.89 -6.36
C ARG A 131 -15.34 -16.09 -7.25
N GLY A 132 -15.85 -17.27 -6.91
CA GLY A 132 -15.61 -18.51 -7.65
C GLY A 132 -14.28 -19.23 -7.33
N GLY A 133 -13.37 -18.62 -6.57
CA GLY A 133 -12.14 -19.27 -6.10
C GLY A 133 -12.42 -20.42 -5.14
N LYS A 134 -11.86 -21.60 -5.41
CA LYS A 134 -12.00 -22.79 -4.54
C LYS A 134 -10.81 -23.02 -3.61
N ARG A 135 -9.67 -22.40 -3.90
CA ARG A 135 -8.42 -22.50 -3.15
C ARG A 135 -7.52 -21.30 -3.42
N TRP A 136 -6.51 -21.12 -2.58
CA TRP A 136 -5.37 -20.27 -2.86
C TRP A 136 -4.40 -20.98 -3.82
N GLY A 137 -3.96 -20.30 -4.87
CA GLY A 137 -2.87 -20.72 -5.74
C GLY A 137 -1.56 -20.12 -5.24
N ARG A 138 -0.46 -20.89 -5.34
CA ARG A 138 0.88 -20.44 -4.98
C ARG A 138 1.75 -20.42 -6.21
N HIS A 139 2.34 -19.27 -6.49
CA HIS A 139 3.05 -18.99 -7.73
C HIS A 139 4.47 -18.54 -7.39
N GLY A 140 5.46 -19.32 -7.80
CA GLY A 140 6.87 -18.98 -7.64
C GLY A 140 7.33 -18.02 -8.74
N TYR A 141 8.31 -17.18 -8.45
CA TYR A 141 8.90 -16.28 -9.44
C TYR A 141 10.40 -16.12 -9.22
N VAL A 142 11.10 -15.66 -10.27
CA VAL A 142 12.50 -15.26 -10.19
C VAL A 142 12.64 -13.91 -10.87
N ILE A 143 13.06 -12.89 -10.12
CA ILE A 143 13.33 -11.55 -10.65
C ILE A 143 14.82 -11.30 -10.46
N THR A 144 15.58 -11.22 -11.54
CA THR A 144 17.03 -10.98 -11.49
C THR A 144 17.34 -9.58 -11.99
N VAL A 145 18.01 -8.77 -11.16
CA VAL A 145 18.42 -7.40 -11.48
C VAL A 145 19.92 -7.27 -11.35
N LEU A 146 20.56 -6.50 -12.24
CA LEU A 146 21.99 -6.21 -12.14
C LEU A 146 22.26 -5.24 -10.99
N ASN A 147 23.24 -5.56 -10.14
CA ASN A 147 23.71 -4.65 -9.09
C ASN A 147 24.61 -3.53 -9.69
N ALA A 148 25.11 -2.63 -8.83
CA ALA A 148 25.96 -1.53 -9.25
C ALA A 148 27.29 -1.95 -9.93
N TYR A 149 27.71 -3.22 -9.75
CA TYR A 149 28.89 -3.81 -10.35
C TYR A 149 28.58 -4.62 -11.61
N GLY A 150 27.32 -4.66 -12.04
CA GLY A 150 26.87 -5.43 -13.20
C GLY A 150 26.70 -6.93 -12.93
N GLU A 151 26.65 -7.35 -11.66
CA GLU A 151 26.40 -8.76 -11.32
C GLU A 151 24.90 -9.01 -11.12
N PRO A 152 24.38 -10.15 -11.62
CA PRO A 152 22.99 -10.52 -11.39
C PRO A 152 22.73 -10.76 -9.90
N ARG A 153 21.61 -10.22 -9.41
CA ARG A 153 21.08 -10.48 -8.08
C ARG A 153 19.60 -10.70 -8.13
N ASP A 154 19.16 -11.78 -7.52
CA ASP A 154 17.74 -12.05 -7.38
C ASP A 154 17.10 -11.08 -6.37
N ARG A 155 15.85 -10.75 -6.66
CA ARG A 155 15.02 -9.80 -5.94
C ARG A 155 13.68 -10.43 -5.64
N ASN A 156 13.24 -10.20 -4.41
CA ASN A 156 11.90 -10.57 -3.98
C ASN A 156 10.92 -9.44 -4.31
N MET A 157 9.82 -9.75 -5.00
CA MET A 157 8.82 -8.80 -5.45
C MET A 157 8.17 -8.03 -4.30
N ALA A 158 7.93 -8.68 -3.16
CA ALA A 158 7.36 -8.02 -1.99
C ALA A 158 8.34 -7.02 -1.34
N ARG A 159 9.65 -7.18 -1.61
CA ARG A 159 10.70 -6.23 -1.19
C ARG A 159 11.03 -5.19 -2.26
N LEU A 160 10.34 -5.21 -3.39
CA LEU A 160 10.47 -4.16 -4.39
C LEU A 160 9.72 -2.91 -3.94
N ILE A 161 10.33 -1.78 -4.26
CA ILE A 161 9.78 -0.45 -4.03
C ILE A 161 8.71 -0.22 -5.09
N GLY A 162 7.47 0.02 -4.68
CA GLY A 162 6.35 0.31 -5.57
C GLY A 162 5.73 -0.94 -6.20
N VAL A 163 4.54 -1.31 -5.72
CA VAL A 163 3.67 -2.30 -6.37
C VAL A 163 2.26 -1.72 -6.40
N ALA A 164 1.59 -1.77 -7.55
CA ALA A 164 0.21 -1.34 -7.70
C ALA A 164 -0.55 -2.28 -8.64
N ALA A 165 -1.82 -2.54 -8.32
CA ALA A 165 -2.72 -3.29 -9.20
C ALA A 165 -3.57 -2.31 -10.00
N VAL A 166 -3.53 -2.41 -11.33
CA VAL A 166 -4.34 -1.61 -12.27
C VAL A 166 -5.14 -2.54 -13.15
N GLY A 167 -6.45 -2.59 -12.92
CA GLY A 167 -7.29 -3.65 -13.50
C GLY A 167 -6.76 -5.04 -13.12
N CYS A 168 -6.57 -5.91 -14.12
CA CYS A 168 -6.12 -7.29 -13.93
C CYS A 168 -4.60 -7.46 -14.04
N ARG A 169 -3.84 -6.37 -13.88
CA ARG A 169 -2.37 -6.37 -13.92
C ARG A 169 -1.78 -5.85 -12.63
N LEU A 170 -0.75 -6.52 -12.12
CA LEU A 170 0.12 -5.97 -11.08
C LEU A 170 1.37 -5.41 -11.72
N TYR A 171 1.66 -4.16 -11.41
CA TYR A 171 2.88 -3.47 -11.83
C TYR A 171 3.83 -3.36 -10.65
N TYR A 172 5.11 -3.65 -10.87
CA TYR A 172 6.16 -3.52 -9.85
C TYR A 172 7.45 -2.99 -10.46
N GLU A 173 8.18 -2.14 -9.73
CA GLU A 173 9.43 -1.57 -10.22
C GLU A 173 10.57 -2.59 -10.16
N ILE A 174 11.08 -3.00 -11.33
CA ILE A 174 12.29 -3.84 -11.44
C ILE A 174 13.52 -2.94 -11.36
N SER A 175 13.50 -1.86 -12.15
CA SER A 175 14.54 -0.85 -12.19
C SER A 175 13.95 0.49 -12.61
N GLY A 176 14.77 1.55 -12.64
CA GLY A 176 14.33 2.83 -13.22
C GLY A 176 13.97 2.76 -14.71
N ARG A 177 14.36 1.69 -15.42
CA ARG A 177 14.19 1.50 -16.88
C ARG A 177 13.18 0.42 -17.25
N GLU A 178 12.64 -0.29 -16.26
CA GLU A 178 11.82 -1.46 -16.54
C GLU A 178 10.78 -1.64 -15.44
N LEU A 179 9.54 -1.85 -15.86
CA LEU A 179 8.42 -2.17 -14.99
C LEU A 179 8.03 -3.63 -15.24
N GLY A 180 8.00 -4.43 -14.18
CA GLY A 180 7.49 -5.79 -14.25
C GLY A 180 5.97 -5.81 -14.20
N VAL A 181 5.38 -6.79 -14.88
CA VAL A 181 3.93 -6.94 -15.02
C VAL A 181 3.53 -8.39 -14.74
N VAL A 182 2.62 -8.60 -13.80
CA VAL A 182 1.91 -9.87 -13.62
C VAL A 182 0.51 -9.72 -14.21
N GLU A 183 0.19 -10.49 -15.26
CA GLU A 183 -1.17 -10.56 -15.80
C GLU A 183 -1.95 -11.65 -15.06
N LEU A 184 -2.97 -11.27 -14.29
CA LEU A 184 -3.67 -12.21 -13.40
C LEU A 184 -4.73 -13.07 -14.11
N ASP A 185 -5.32 -12.53 -15.17
CA ASP A 185 -6.37 -13.16 -15.96
C ASP A 185 -5.80 -13.94 -17.16
N ASN A 186 -4.60 -13.59 -17.59
CA ASN A 186 -3.91 -14.28 -18.66
C ASN A 186 -3.07 -15.40 -18.07
N ARG A 187 -3.33 -16.63 -18.52
CA ARG A 187 -2.59 -17.81 -18.07
C ARG A 187 -1.72 -18.31 -19.21
N ASP A 188 -0.51 -18.74 -18.87
CA ASP A 188 0.34 -19.45 -19.81
C ASP A 188 -0.18 -20.88 -20.06
N ASP A 189 0.54 -21.63 -20.90
CA ASP A 189 0.17 -23.00 -21.28
C ASP A 189 0.11 -23.95 -20.06
N ASP A 190 0.77 -23.60 -18.94
CA ASP A 190 0.79 -24.36 -17.69
C ASP A 190 -0.29 -23.89 -16.69
N GLY A 191 -1.07 -22.86 -17.02
CA GLY A 191 -2.12 -22.31 -16.17
C GLY A 191 -1.62 -21.30 -15.12
N GLU A 192 -0.37 -20.86 -15.23
CA GLU A 192 0.27 -19.91 -14.33
C GLU A 192 0.07 -18.46 -14.82
N PRO A 193 0.02 -17.45 -13.93
CA PRO A 193 -0.09 -16.06 -14.34
C PRO A 193 1.13 -15.63 -15.17
N CYS A 194 0.89 -14.94 -16.29
CA CYS A 194 1.96 -14.50 -17.17
C CYS A 194 2.80 -13.39 -16.53
N LEU A 195 4.12 -13.60 -16.41
CA LEU A 195 5.10 -12.57 -16.04
C LEU A 195 5.69 -11.94 -17.31
N THR A 196 5.58 -10.62 -17.41
CA THR A 196 6.13 -9.83 -18.52
C THR A 196 6.78 -8.56 -17.99
N SER A 197 7.39 -7.76 -18.87
CA SER A 197 7.93 -6.46 -18.51
C SER A 197 7.70 -5.41 -19.59
N VAL A 198 7.80 -4.15 -19.18
CA VAL A 198 7.64 -2.96 -20.01
C VAL A 198 8.89 -2.11 -19.88
N ASP A 199 9.54 -1.84 -21.00
CA ASP A 199 10.65 -0.90 -21.09
C ASP A 199 10.20 0.54 -20.86
N ILE A 200 10.94 1.27 -20.04
CA ILE A 200 10.66 2.64 -19.63
C ILE A 200 11.74 3.59 -20.15
N ASP A 201 11.30 4.65 -20.84
CA ASP A 201 12.14 5.80 -21.11
C ASP A 201 12.45 6.56 -19.81
N THR A 202 13.73 6.61 -19.45
CA THR A 202 14.19 7.33 -18.26
C THR A 202 14.42 8.81 -18.48
N ALA A 203 14.32 9.32 -19.71
CA ALA A 203 14.60 10.71 -20.02
C ALA A 203 13.69 11.70 -19.27
N ASP A 204 12.46 11.29 -18.93
CA ASP A 204 11.44 12.18 -18.36
C ASP A 204 11.38 12.18 -16.82
N VAL A 205 12.15 11.32 -16.13
CA VAL A 205 12.22 11.38 -14.67
C VAL A 205 13.31 12.38 -14.28
N ASP A 206 12.90 13.63 -14.08
CA ASP A 206 13.75 14.71 -13.53
C ASP A 206 14.30 14.30 -12.15
N LEU A 207 15.47 13.67 -12.12
CA LEU A 207 16.17 13.34 -10.89
C LEU A 207 17.22 14.42 -10.60
N PRO A 208 17.27 14.97 -9.38
CA PRO A 208 18.31 15.93 -9.02
C PRO A 208 19.72 15.32 -9.20
N ASP A 209 20.65 16.13 -9.70
CA ASP A 209 22.05 15.72 -9.93
C ASP A 209 22.73 15.15 -8.68
N GLU A 210 22.37 15.67 -7.51
CA GLU A 210 22.93 15.30 -6.20
C GLU A 210 22.49 13.91 -5.72
N ARG A 211 21.56 13.24 -6.44
CA ARG A 211 21.01 11.90 -6.12
C ARG A 211 20.67 11.73 -4.62
N PRO A 212 19.79 12.57 -4.06
CA PRO A 212 19.39 12.46 -2.67
C PRO A 212 18.72 11.11 -2.39
N LEU A 213 18.66 10.74 -1.10
CA LEU A 213 17.81 9.66 -0.63
C LEU A 213 16.38 9.90 -1.12
N ARG A 214 15.71 8.83 -1.56
CA ARG A 214 14.36 8.91 -2.12
C ARG A 214 13.56 7.65 -1.87
N SER A 215 12.24 7.81 -1.79
CA SER A 215 11.28 6.71 -1.75
C SER A 215 10.32 6.81 -2.93
N ARG A 216 9.95 5.67 -3.50
CA ARG A 216 9.11 5.57 -4.71
C ARG A 216 7.85 4.78 -4.42
N TYR A 217 6.72 5.27 -4.91
CA TYR A 217 5.40 4.69 -4.65
C TYR A 217 4.66 4.57 -5.96
N LEU A 218 4.23 3.35 -6.30
CA LEU A 218 3.24 3.17 -7.35
C LEU A 218 1.86 3.34 -6.74
N VAL A 219 1.00 4.08 -7.43
CA VAL A 219 -0.38 4.34 -7.01
C VAL A 219 -1.28 4.12 -8.21
N GLU A 220 -2.28 3.26 -8.06
CA GLU A 220 -3.38 3.19 -9.02
C GLU A 220 -4.41 4.27 -8.69
N SER A 221 -4.90 4.98 -9.71
CA SER A 221 -6.05 5.88 -9.57
C SER A 221 -6.88 5.91 -10.85
N ARG A 222 -8.14 5.49 -10.76
CA ARG A 222 -9.12 5.47 -11.87
C ARG A 222 -8.63 4.76 -13.14
N GLY A 223 -7.96 3.62 -12.98
CA GLY A 223 -7.41 2.81 -14.06
C GLY A 223 -6.10 3.34 -14.63
N GLU A 224 -5.50 4.35 -14.01
CA GLU A 224 -4.23 4.94 -14.43
C GLU A 224 -3.14 4.66 -13.39
N LEU A 225 -1.90 4.48 -13.86
CA LEU A 225 -0.75 4.22 -13.01
C LEU A 225 0.04 5.51 -12.78
N TYR A 226 0.26 5.84 -11.50
CA TYR A 226 1.07 6.96 -11.06
C TYR A 226 2.31 6.47 -10.32
N LEU A 227 3.38 7.25 -10.42
CA LEU A 227 4.60 7.13 -9.63
C LEU A 227 4.77 8.40 -8.81
N VAL A 228 4.83 8.26 -7.50
CA VAL A 228 5.20 9.35 -6.59
C VAL A 228 6.63 9.13 -6.11
N VAL A 229 7.46 10.16 -6.21
CA VAL A 229 8.83 10.16 -5.71
C VAL A 229 8.93 11.19 -4.60
N VAL A 230 9.24 10.72 -3.39
CA VAL A 230 9.53 11.57 -2.23
C VAL A 230 11.03 11.71 -2.12
N PHE A 231 11.52 12.95 -2.12
CA PHE A 231 12.94 13.27 -1.99
C PHE A 231 13.23 13.74 -0.56
N PHE A 232 14.38 13.33 -0.05
CA PHE A 232 14.84 13.71 1.28
C PHE A 232 16.00 14.71 1.17
N VAL A 233 16.24 15.47 2.23
CA VAL A 233 17.36 16.43 2.30
C VAL A 233 18.66 15.64 2.45
N GLY A 234 19.46 15.59 1.39
CA GLY A 234 20.71 14.83 1.35
C GLY A 234 20.47 13.33 1.58
N PHE A 235 20.99 12.81 2.69
CA PHE A 235 20.83 11.42 3.12
C PHE A 235 19.98 11.27 4.40
N ASP A 236 19.35 12.35 4.87
CA ASP A 236 18.54 12.35 6.09
C ASP A 236 17.09 11.94 5.79
N ALA A 237 16.72 10.74 6.23
CA ALA A 237 15.36 10.20 6.08
C ALA A 237 14.29 10.94 6.92
N LEU A 238 14.67 11.83 7.84
CA LEU A 238 13.72 12.61 8.65
C LEU A 238 13.15 13.80 7.88
N SER A 239 14.00 14.42 7.05
CA SER A 239 13.71 15.70 6.40
C SER A 239 13.30 15.50 4.95
N VAL A 240 12.01 15.62 4.66
CA VAL A 240 11.49 15.59 3.28
C VAL A 240 11.74 16.95 2.62
N SER A 241 12.39 16.96 1.45
CA SER A 241 12.71 18.18 0.69
C SER A 241 11.62 18.55 -0.30
N GLU A 242 11.26 17.61 -1.18
CA GLU A 242 10.27 17.80 -2.23
C GLU A 242 9.58 16.48 -2.60
N LEU A 243 8.51 16.60 -3.39
CA LEU A 243 7.77 15.47 -3.92
C LEU A 243 7.47 15.73 -5.40
N ALA A 244 7.69 14.72 -6.23
CA ALA A 244 7.31 14.73 -7.65
C ALA A 244 6.30 13.63 -7.95
N VAL A 245 5.35 13.94 -8.83
CA VAL A 245 4.33 13.00 -9.30
C VAL A 245 4.50 12.82 -10.80
N TYR A 246 4.47 11.57 -11.23
CA TYR A 246 4.52 11.16 -12.62
C TYR A 246 3.33 10.27 -12.93
N LYS A 247 2.81 10.39 -14.15
CA LYS A 247 1.79 9.52 -14.70
C LYS A 247 2.41 8.65 -15.79
N MET A 248 2.09 7.37 -15.81
CA MET A 248 2.59 6.47 -16.85
C MET A 248 1.90 6.76 -18.19
N ASP A 249 2.70 6.94 -19.23
CA ASP A 249 2.29 7.00 -20.62
C ASP A 249 2.64 5.67 -21.29
N PHE A 250 1.68 4.73 -21.31
CA PHE A 250 1.84 3.45 -22.00
C PHE A 250 1.71 3.56 -23.52
N ALA A 251 1.29 4.73 -24.06
CA ALA A 251 1.12 4.93 -25.49
C ALA A 251 2.41 5.34 -26.19
N SER A 252 3.40 5.84 -25.43
CA SER A 252 4.75 6.08 -25.96
C SER A 252 5.51 4.77 -26.16
N SER A 253 6.51 4.80 -27.05
CA SER A 253 7.38 3.65 -27.33
C SER A 253 8.85 4.09 -27.28
N PRO A 254 9.60 3.79 -26.19
CA PRO A 254 9.15 3.03 -25.00
C PRO A 254 8.15 3.81 -24.12
N ALA A 255 7.49 3.11 -23.19
CA ALA A 255 6.57 3.74 -22.24
C ALA A 255 7.33 4.76 -21.37
N ALA A 256 6.69 5.82 -20.89
CA ALA A 256 7.41 6.90 -20.20
C ALA A 256 6.66 7.46 -19.00
N TRP A 257 7.41 7.86 -17.98
CA TRP A 257 6.88 8.58 -16.83
C TRP A 257 6.75 10.07 -17.15
N ARG A 258 5.53 10.57 -17.30
CA ARG A 258 5.29 12.01 -17.57
C ARG A 258 5.05 12.75 -16.27
N ARG A 259 5.89 13.74 -15.97
CA ARG A 259 5.69 14.59 -14.78
C ARG A 259 4.36 15.34 -14.88
N VAL A 260 3.57 15.32 -13.80
CA VAL A 260 2.28 16.00 -13.72
C VAL A 260 2.26 16.98 -12.54
N GLY A 261 1.52 18.08 -12.69
CA GLY A 261 1.37 19.09 -11.63
C GLY A 261 0.31 18.74 -10.58
N GLY A 262 -0.44 17.65 -10.77
CA GLY A 262 -1.51 17.25 -9.88
C GLY A 262 -2.04 15.85 -10.18
N ILE A 263 -2.88 15.35 -9.27
CA ILE A 263 -3.46 14.00 -9.28
C ILE A 263 -4.97 14.01 -9.54
N GLY A 264 -5.54 15.19 -9.80
CA GLY A 264 -6.97 15.41 -10.02
C GLY A 264 -7.65 16.09 -8.84
N SER A 265 -8.64 16.94 -9.13
CA SER A 265 -9.31 17.81 -8.15
C SER A 265 -10.14 17.06 -7.11
N ASP A 266 -10.53 15.82 -7.39
CA ASP A 266 -11.27 14.92 -6.48
C ASP A 266 -10.43 13.70 -6.07
N ARG A 267 -9.10 13.82 -6.11
CA ARG A 267 -8.22 12.69 -5.78
C ARG A 267 -7.25 13.03 -4.67
N VAL A 268 -7.08 12.05 -3.80
CA VAL A 268 -6.08 12.03 -2.73
C VAL A 268 -5.24 10.79 -2.89
N PHE A 269 -3.92 10.93 -2.72
CA PHE A 269 -3.03 9.77 -2.59
C PHE A 269 -2.59 9.59 -1.13
N LEU A 270 -2.62 8.34 -0.68
CA LEU A 270 -2.21 7.91 0.66
C LEU A 270 -0.97 7.03 0.53
N LEU A 271 0.15 7.47 1.08
CA LEU A 271 1.46 6.84 0.95
C LEU A 271 1.98 6.39 2.32
N GLY A 272 2.61 5.23 2.35
CA GLY A 272 3.17 4.64 3.57
C GLY A 272 4.03 3.43 3.24
N GLY A 273 4.29 2.59 4.22
CA GLY A 273 5.12 1.40 4.00
C GLY A 273 5.34 0.62 5.28
N ASP A 274 6.22 -0.37 5.20
CA ASP A 274 6.48 -1.30 6.29
C ASP A 274 7.69 -0.91 7.17
N MET A 275 7.86 -1.64 8.28
CA MET A 275 8.94 -1.44 9.27
C MET A 275 10.36 -1.47 8.67
N SER A 276 10.49 -2.07 7.49
CA SER A 276 11.77 -2.42 6.94
C SER A 276 12.25 -1.39 5.91
N GLY A 277 11.37 -0.46 5.50
CA GLY A 277 11.61 0.50 4.43
C GLY A 277 11.73 -0.15 3.06
N TRP A 278 11.55 -1.48 2.97
CA TRP A 278 11.65 -2.26 1.73
C TRP A 278 10.31 -2.34 1.01
N SER A 279 9.19 -2.20 1.73
CA SER A 279 7.86 -2.22 1.13
C SER A 279 7.19 -0.87 1.22
N THR A 280 6.80 -0.32 0.07
CA THR A 280 5.94 0.85 -0.01
C THR A 280 4.48 0.48 -0.26
N PHE A 281 3.58 1.31 0.27
CA PHE A 281 2.13 1.28 0.10
C PHE A 281 1.70 2.59 -0.57
N GLY A 282 0.86 2.49 -1.59
CA GLY A 282 0.32 3.63 -2.32
C GLY A 282 -1.12 3.36 -2.71
N ALA A 283 -2.03 4.23 -2.26
CA ALA A 283 -3.46 4.11 -2.53
C ALA A 283 -4.05 5.46 -2.99
N SER A 284 -5.18 5.40 -3.68
CA SER A 284 -5.94 6.57 -4.11
C SER A 284 -7.40 6.47 -3.66
N CYS A 285 -7.99 7.60 -3.24
CA CYS A 285 -9.42 7.69 -2.94
C CYS A 285 -10.04 9.00 -3.41
N SER A 286 -11.38 9.03 -3.46
CA SER A 286 -12.16 10.26 -3.67
C SER A 286 -11.99 11.26 -2.53
N ALA A 287 -11.64 12.50 -2.88
CA ALA A 287 -11.55 13.56 -1.89
C ALA A 287 -12.93 13.94 -1.33
N GLY A 288 -13.94 14.05 -2.20
CA GLY A 288 -15.29 14.46 -1.84
C GLY A 288 -15.99 13.46 -0.92
N GLU A 289 -15.90 12.16 -1.22
CA GLU A 289 -16.48 11.10 -0.38
C GLU A 289 -15.87 11.08 1.02
N HIS A 290 -14.56 11.36 1.09
CA HIS A 290 -13.81 11.41 2.34
C HIS A 290 -13.77 12.78 3.02
N ARG A 291 -14.44 13.80 2.45
CA ARG A 291 -14.37 15.20 2.93
C ARG A 291 -12.93 15.71 3.08
N LEU A 292 -12.03 15.14 2.29
CA LEU A 292 -10.67 15.59 2.17
C LEU A 292 -10.58 16.67 1.12
N ARG A 293 -9.44 17.34 1.14
CA ARG A 293 -9.07 18.21 0.05
C ARG A 293 -8.48 17.38 -1.08
N GLY A 294 -9.01 17.53 -2.30
CA GLY A 294 -8.44 16.89 -3.47
C GLY A 294 -7.13 17.52 -3.92
N ASN A 295 -6.49 16.88 -4.88
CA ASN A 295 -5.14 17.21 -5.33
C ASN A 295 -4.12 17.26 -4.16
N THR A 296 -4.28 16.35 -3.19
CA THR A 296 -3.48 16.32 -1.95
C THR A 296 -2.86 14.93 -1.75
N ILE A 297 -1.61 14.89 -1.28
CA ILE A 297 -0.89 13.67 -0.96
C ILE A 297 -0.61 13.63 0.54
N TYR A 298 -1.01 12.54 1.18
CA TYR A 298 -0.71 12.24 2.58
C TYR A 298 0.36 11.16 2.62
N PHE A 299 1.52 11.46 3.19
CA PHE A 299 2.66 10.56 3.27
C PHE A 299 3.04 10.31 4.73
N VAL A 300 2.90 9.07 5.19
CA VAL A 300 3.48 8.64 6.47
C VAL A 300 4.92 8.21 6.22
N ASN A 301 5.84 8.94 6.85
CA ASN A 301 7.26 8.65 6.74
C ASN A 301 7.63 7.36 7.48
N HIS A 302 7.50 6.25 6.79
CA HIS A 302 7.88 4.92 7.25
C HIS A 302 9.38 4.62 7.10
N VAL A 303 10.17 5.54 6.52
CA VAL A 303 11.64 5.40 6.46
C VAL A 303 12.24 5.84 7.79
N ALA A 304 11.69 6.89 8.40
CA ALA A 304 12.01 7.34 9.75
C ALA A 304 10.91 6.94 10.76
N ILE A 305 10.82 5.65 11.04
CA ILE A 305 9.74 5.02 11.82
C ILE A 305 9.60 5.57 13.24
N GLU A 306 10.68 6.11 13.81
CA GLU A 306 10.65 6.68 15.16
C GLU A 306 9.81 7.96 15.22
N GLU A 307 9.67 8.68 14.11
CA GLU A 307 8.87 9.92 14.07
C GLU A 307 7.42 9.67 13.63
N ASN A 308 7.19 8.65 12.77
CA ASN A 308 5.91 8.39 12.11
C ASN A 308 5.21 9.67 11.61
N ALA A 309 6.01 10.60 11.08
CA ALA A 309 5.54 11.91 10.68
C ALA A 309 4.59 11.77 9.48
N LEU A 310 3.44 12.43 9.58
CA LEU A 310 2.47 12.57 8.51
C LEU A 310 2.74 13.88 7.76
N HIS A 311 3.27 13.76 6.55
CA HIS A 311 3.47 14.86 5.62
C HIS A 311 2.22 15.04 4.76
N VAL A 312 1.77 16.28 4.59
CA VAL A 312 0.59 16.63 3.77
C VAL A 312 1.04 17.62 2.70
N PHE A 313 0.97 17.20 1.44
CA PHE A 313 1.32 18.00 0.28
C PHE A 313 0.05 18.39 -0.47
N ASP A 314 -0.29 19.67 -0.46
CA ASP A 314 -1.36 20.24 -1.29
C ASP A 314 -0.74 20.69 -2.60
N LEU A 315 -0.95 19.91 -3.67
CA LEU A 315 -0.34 20.15 -4.97
C LEU A 315 -0.94 21.38 -5.67
N GLU A 316 -2.19 21.73 -5.34
CA GLU A 316 -2.87 22.91 -5.88
C GLU A 316 -2.25 24.20 -5.33
N ARG A 317 -1.96 24.24 -4.03
CA ARG A 317 -1.34 25.41 -3.37
C ARG A 317 0.18 25.37 -3.34
N GLY A 318 0.78 24.22 -3.63
CA GLY A 318 2.22 24.00 -3.43
C GLY A 318 2.65 24.09 -1.97
N THR A 319 1.78 23.71 -1.02
CA THR A 319 2.09 23.78 0.41
C THR A 319 2.42 22.42 0.98
N HIS A 320 3.37 22.38 1.91
CA HIS A 320 3.79 21.19 2.65
C HIS A 320 3.60 21.42 4.15
N MET A 321 2.84 20.54 4.80
CA MET A 321 2.64 20.51 6.25
C MET A 321 3.15 19.21 6.85
N VAL A 322 3.56 19.24 8.11
CA VAL A 322 4.00 18.04 8.86
C VAL A 322 3.22 17.94 10.16
N HIS A 323 2.65 16.77 10.42
CA HIS A 323 1.97 16.40 11.65
C HIS A 323 2.68 15.21 12.28
N ARG A 324 2.66 15.11 13.61
CA ARG A 324 3.22 13.97 14.35
C ARG A 324 2.16 13.36 15.25
N PRO A 325 1.14 12.69 14.67
CA PRO A 325 0.02 12.18 15.46
C PRO A 325 0.49 11.19 16.53
N PHE A 326 1.49 10.36 16.23
CA PHE A 326 1.91 9.27 17.12
C PHE A 326 3.21 9.55 17.89
N HIS A 327 3.62 10.82 18.04
CA HIS A 327 4.90 11.16 18.69
C HIS A 327 5.00 10.65 20.14
N ASP A 328 3.90 10.74 20.89
CA ASP A 328 3.83 10.35 22.29
C ASP A 328 3.37 8.89 22.49
N PHE A 329 3.20 8.13 21.40
CA PHE A 329 2.73 6.75 21.47
C PHE A 329 3.90 5.76 21.62
N PRO A 330 3.67 4.61 22.27
CA PRO A 330 4.66 3.54 22.30
C PRO A 330 5.05 3.13 20.88
N ARG A 331 6.31 2.71 20.71
CA ARG A 331 6.78 2.22 19.41
C ARG A 331 5.86 1.11 18.89
N PRO A 332 5.24 1.26 17.71
CA PRO A 332 4.29 0.28 17.24
C PRO A 332 4.99 -1.00 16.77
N PHE A 333 4.22 -2.07 16.68
CA PHE A 333 4.68 -3.35 16.14
C PHE A 333 4.94 -3.27 14.61
N ARG A 334 4.22 -2.38 13.92
CA ARG A 334 4.43 -1.98 12.51
C ARG A 334 4.15 -0.49 12.31
N PRO A 335 4.69 0.20 11.28
CA PRO A 335 4.34 1.60 11.04
C PRO A 335 2.83 1.78 10.92
N PRO A 336 2.30 2.95 11.30
CA PRO A 336 0.91 3.25 11.09
C PRO A 336 0.54 3.08 9.62
N PHE A 337 -0.54 2.35 9.36
CA PHE A 337 -0.99 2.03 8.01
C PHE A 337 -2.35 2.67 7.73
N TRP A 338 -2.67 2.79 6.45
CA TRP A 338 -3.87 3.48 5.99
C TRP A 338 -5.10 2.58 6.01
N MET A 339 -6.20 3.17 6.44
CA MET A 339 -7.54 2.61 6.39
C MET A 339 -8.44 3.60 5.65
N MET A 340 -9.14 3.13 4.62
CA MET A 340 -9.89 3.98 3.70
C MET A 340 -11.16 3.28 3.19
N LEU A 341 -12.05 4.07 2.59
CA LEU A 341 -13.26 3.55 1.96
C LEU A 341 -12.87 2.89 0.63
N THR A 342 -13.72 1.96 0.19
CA THR A 342 -13.57 1.38 -1.14
C THR A 342 -14.08 2.39 -2.17
N ASP A 343 -13.24 2.78 -3.13
CA ASP A 343 -13.69 3.61 -4.26
C ASP A 343 -14.77 2.80 -5.03
N SER A 344 -15.95 3.42 -5.20
CA SER A 344 -17.13 2.79 -5.83
C SER A 344 -17.08 2.74 -7.36
#